data_AF-E2CP50-F1
#
_entry.id   AF-E2CP50-F1
#
_cell.length_a   1.000
_cell.length_b   1.000
_cell.length_c   1.000
_cell.angle_alpha   90.00
_cell.angle_beta   90.00
_cell.angle_gamma   90.00
#
_symmetry.space_group_name_H-M   'P 1'
#
loop_
_entity.id
_entity.type
_entity.pdbx_description
1 polymer ?
#
loop_
_entity_poly.entity_id
_entity_poly.type
_entity_poly.pdbx_seq_one_letter_code
_entity_poly.pdbx_strand_id
1 'polypeptide(L)' 'MGHLFWLSDEQWATIEPLLPRNIGGARRVDDRRVISGIIHVLKVGCR' A
#
# COMPACT_ATOMS: atom_id res chain seq x y z
N MET A 1 2.87 16.76 12.02
CA MET A 1 2.84 16.29 10.61
C MET A 1 3.36 14.87 10.55
N GLY A 2 2.50 13.86 10.44
CA GLY A 2 2.94 12.48 10.28
C GLY A 2 3.54 12.28 8.90
N HIS A 3 4.82 11.91 8.81
CA HIS A 3 5.38 11.38 7.56
C HIS A 3 4.54 10.17 7.14
N LEU A 4 3.79 10.31 6.05
CA LEU A 4 3.18 9.17 5.39
C LEU A 4 4.33 8.27 4.97
N PHE A 5 4.39 7.05 5.50
CA PHE A 5 5.29 6.05 4.97
C PHE A 5 4.84 5.77 3.53
N TRP A 6 5.76 5.86 2.58
CA TRP A 6 5.52 5.55 1.18
C TRP A 6 6.46 4.42 0.78
N LEU A 7 5.93 3.35 0.20
CA LEU A 7 6.76 2.29 -0.36
C LEU A 7 7.68 2.87 -1.43
N SER A 8 8.96 2.48 -1.44
CA SER A 8 9.86 2.78 -2.55
C SER A 8 9.42 2.05 -3.82
N ASP A 9 9.91 2.47 -4.98
CA ASP A 9 9.57 1.81 -6.25
C ASP A 9 10.01 0.34 -6.27
N GLU A 10 11.16 0.02 -5.67
CA GLU A 10 11.67 -1.34 -5.56
C GLU A 10 10.78 -2.23 -4.67
N GLN A 11 10.32 -1.69 -3.53
CA GLN A 11 9.39 -2.39 -2.65
C GLN A 11 8.04 -2.59 -3.35
N TRP A 12 7.56 -1.57 -4.06
CA TRP A 12 6.32 -1.63 -4.81
C TRP A 12 6.40 -2.67 -5.94
N ALA A 13 7.49 -2.71 -6.70
CA ALA A 13 7.72 -3.68 -7.77
C ALA A 13 7.70 -5.14 -7.30
N THR A 14 8.01 -5.38 -6.02
CA THR A 14 7.92 -6.72 -5.41
C THR A 14 6.46 -7.08 -5.02
N ILE A 15 5.67 -6.08 -4.59
CA ILE A 15 4.31 -6.29 -4.07
C ILE A 15 3.27 -6.28 -5.19
N GLU A 16 3.38 -5.35 -6.15
CA GLU A 16 2.40 -5.15 -7.23
C GLU A 16 2.05 -6.44 -7.98
N PRO A 17 2.99 -7.33 -8.33
CA PRO A 17 2.67 -8.55 -9.08
C PRO A 17 1.84 -9.57 -8.30
N LEU A 18 1.87 -9.47 -6.96
CA LEU A 18 1.12 -10.34 -6.05
C LEU A 18 -0.32 -9.86 -5.85
N LEU A 19 -0.63 -8.63 -6.28
CA LEU A 19 -1.96 -8.10 -6.17
C LEU A 19 -2.89 -8.79 -7.18
N PRO A 20 -4.09 -9.19 -6.74
CA PRO A 20 -5.05 -9.80 -7.64
C PRO A 20 -5.51 -8.75 -8.67
N ARG A 21 -5.20 -9.00 -9.95
CA ARG A 21 -5.44 -8.06 -11.05
C ARG A 21 -6.87 -8.08 -11.61
N ASN A 22 -7.64 -9.12 -11.31
CA ASN A 22 -8.94 -9.37 -11.94
C ASN A 22 -10.03 -9.62 -10.88
N ILE A 23 -10.17 -8.67 -9.95
CA ILE A 23 -11.22 -8.72 -8.92
C ILE A 23 -12.43 -7.97 -9.46
N GLY A 24 -13.55 -8.67 -9.65
CA GLY A 24 -14.83 -7.99 -9.79
C GLY A 24 -15.10 -7.15 -8.54
N GLY A 25 -15.24 -5.83 -8.68
CA GLY A 25 -15.42 -4.92 -7.56
C GLY A 25 -15.09 -3.47 -7.89
N ALA A 26 -15.19 -2.60 -6.88
CA ALA A 26 -14.88 -1.18 -7.02
C ALA A 26 -13.43 -0.97 -7.48
N ARG A 27 -13.23 -0.01 -8.39
CA ARG A 27 -11.91 0.32 -8.93
C ARG A 27 -10.97 0.72 -7.79
N ARG A 28 -9.89 -0.05 -7.59
CA ARG A 28 -8.78 0.35 -6.72
C ARG A 28 -8.14 1.59 -7.36
N VAL A 29 -8.23 2.73 -6.69
CA VAL A 29 -7.72 4.01 -7.23
C VAL A 29 -6.21 4.16 -6.99
N ASP A 30 -5.68 3.62 -5.88
CA ASP A 30 -4.26 3.68 -5.55
C ASP A 30 -3.88 2.61 -4.50
N ASP A 31 -3.55 1.39 -4.95
CA ASP A 31 -3.17 0.29 -4.07
C ASP A 31 -1.85 0.57 -3.32
N ARG A 32 -0.91 1.30 -3.95
CA ARG A 32 0.37 1.65 -3.34
C ARG A 32 0.16 2.52 -2.11
N ARG A 33 -0.73 3.51 -2.19
CA ARG A 33 -1.09 4.35 -1.06
C ARG A 33 -1.70 3.58 0.09
N VAL A 34 -2.69 2.75 -0.22
CA VAL A 34 -3.41 1.97 0.80
C VAL A 34 -2.45 1.04 1.53
N ILE A 35 -1.64 0.29 0.78
CA ILE A 35 -0.69 -0.67 1.36
C ILE A 35 0.41 0.06 2.15
N SER A 36 0.89 1.20 1.67
CA SER A 36 1.87 2.01 2.40
C SER A 36 1.31 2.50 3.75
N GLY A 37 0.03 2.89 3.78
CA GLY A 37 -0.67 3.28 5.01
C GLY A 37 -0.84 2.11 5.99
N ILE A 38 -1.20 0.92 5.50
CA ILE A 38 -1.30 -0.30 6.33
C ILE A 38 0.06 -0.63 6.95
N ILE A 39 1.13 -0.65 6.16
CA ILE A 39 2.48 -0.93 6.64
C ILE A 39 2.94 0.11 7.66
N HIS A 40 2.58 1.39 7.46
CA HIS A 40 2.85 2.44 8.44
C HIS A 40 2.26 2.08 9.80
N VAL A 41 0.95 1.81 9.84
CA VAL A 41 0.23 1.49 11.09
C VAL A 41 0.80 0.22 11.73
N LEU A 42 1.13 -0.80 10.94
CA LEU A 42 1.75 -2.02 11.47
C LEU A 42 3.14 -1.76 12.10
N LYS A 43 3.90 -0.78 11.58
CA LYS A 43 5.23 -0.43 12.10
C LYS A 43 5.19 0.51 13.31
N VAL A 44 4.33 1.52 13.30
CA VAL A 44 4.35 2.60 14.30
C VAL A 44 3.17 2.59 15.25
N GLY A 45 2.18 1.71 15.02
CA GLY A 45 0.93 1.67 15.77
C GLY A 45 -0.12 2.69 15.29
N CYS A 46 -1.33 2.56 15.84
CA CYS A 46 -2.36 3.60 15.73
C CYS A 46 -2.10 4.65 16.82
N ARG A 47 -2.00 5.91 16.43
CA ARG A 47 -1.85 7.05 17.33
C ARG A 47 -3.06 7.96 17.23
#